data_AF-A0A538EBQ0-F1
#
_entry.id   AF-A0A538EBQ0-F1
#
_cell.length_a   1.000
_cell.length_b   1.000
_cell.length_c   1.000
_cell.angle_alpha   90.00
_cell.angle_beta   90.00
_cell.angle_gamma   90.00
#
_symmetry.space_group_name_H-M   'P 1'
#
loop_
_entity.id
_entity.type
_entity.pdbx_description
1 polymer ?
#
loop_
_entity_poly.entity_id
_entity_poly.type
_entity_poly.pdbx_seq_one_letter_code
_entity_poly.pdbx_strand_id
1 'polypeptide(L)'
;MNRRTGIAALSSAALVAAAVTAALAHNASAATLGHPFPSHVTYKVGVKPSASQATRDAAVEKQYNSWKSTYLVHGCASNEYYVSTKGDGDAPNNGTVSEAQGYGMNIVPLMAGYDANAKVEFDGLWQLVKDHRDGQGMMQWKLDGNTCKYADSGTPDGATDGDLDIGYGLILADKQWGGYTADALAWLGRFYAADVASDGHLKCEDDGPGTDTRPSDFMLDHLRAFAAYDTAHDWNKVITKTQNLIQEFTAAYSPTANLLSDFVVNANTTSPTPAPANYQESQPDNIVATHESNSYKSHSGGNPQKVYPHTKLDGTPYNTSDVAEEAGDSVGPSAMAAGDQGWTDTIWNYLATNPFGDAYFGETIKMIVYIVMAGDYWAPGDSSSPTPTPTTSSGTPTPTPTDSTPPPPPTSTPPPPPSAIVNGGFETGDFTGWTRTGTTAITTSTVHSGTHAVLLGSTNPTNGDSKVSQTFTAPAGSTTVSFYYLVHCPDDVTYDWATATLKDNTTGTTVTVLGRTCNLNTSYTKVSHAITAGDSYTLTLVNHDENNPGDATDTRYDDVSVS
;
A
#
# COMPACT_ATOMS: atom_id res chain seq x y z
N MET A 1 21.47 -42.71 73.44
CA MET A 1 22.43 -43.82 73.26
C MET A 1 23.24 -43.56 71.99
N ASN A 2 24.57 -43.60 72.11
CA ASN A 2 25.60 -43.77 71.07
C ASN A 2 25.63 -42.77 69.89
N ARG A 3 26.53 -41.78 69.92
CA ARG A 3 27.95 -41.79 69.44
C ARG A 3 28.01 -41.42 67.94
N ARG A 4 28.73 -40.40 67.46
CA ARG A 4 30.18 -40.15 67.63
C ARG A 4 30.60 -38.83 66.95
N THR A 5 31.60 -38.13 67.54
CA THR A 5 32.70 -37.33 66.93
C THR A 5 32.36 -36.27 65.87
N GLY A 6 32.72 -34.99 65.95
CA GLY A 6 33.85 -34.33 66.63
C GLY A 6 34.80 -33.75 65.58
N ILE A 7 34.98 -32.42 65.59
CA ILE A 7 36.16 -31.59 65.27
C ILE A 7 35.73 -30.25 64.63
N ALA A 8 36.39 -29.20 65.12
CA ALA A 8 36.03 -27.80 65.02
C ALA A 8 36.83 -27.03 63.94
N ALA A 9 36.33 -25.81 63.72
CA ALA A 9 36.99 -24.60 63.20
C ALA A 9 37.17 -24.48 61.68
N LEU A 10 36.60 -23.40 61.09
CA LEU A 10 37.37 -22.27 60.56
C LEU A 10 36.48 -21.16 59.94
N SER A 11 36.70 -19.94 60.42
CA SER A 11 36.81 -18.65 59.71
C SER A 11 35.74 -18.16 58.73
N SER A 12 35.18 -17.00 59.13
CA SER A 12 34.68 -15.84 58.39
C SER A 12 35.14 -15.64 56.94
N ALA A 13 34.19 -15.33 56.05
CA ALA A 13 34.29 -14.25 55.05
C ALA A 13 32.91 -14.02 54.42
N ALA A 14 32.35 -12.82 54.62
CA ALA A 14 31.20 -12.34 53.86
C ALA A 14 31.69 -11.95 52.45
N LEU A 15 31.10 -12.55 51.41
CA LEU A 15 31.27 -12.12 50.03
C LEU A 15 29.93 -11.61 49.51
N VAL A 16 29.95 -10.34 49.13
CA VAL A 16 28.94 -9.67 48.31
C VAL A 16 28.94 -10.34 46.94
N ALA A 17 27.87 -11.04 46.58
CA ALA A 17 27.65 -11.52 45.22
C ALA A 17 26.73 -10.52 44.50
N ALA A 18 27.33 -9.72 43.61
CA ALA A 18 26.59 -8.97 42.62
C ALA A 18 25.93 -9.95 41.65
N ALA A 19 24.60 -9.96 41.62
CA ALA A 19 23.84 -10.68 40.62
C ALA A 19 23.96 -9.92 39.28
N VAL A 20 24.79 -10.43 38.38
CA VAL A 20 24.77 -10.04 36.97
C VAL A 20 23.56 -10.73 36.35
N THR A 21 22.47 -9.99 36.20
CA THR A 21 21.40 -10.36 35.26
C THR A 21 21.95 -10.19 33.85
N ALA A 22 22.39 -11.29 33.24
CA ALA A 22 22.58 -11.34 31.80
C ALA A 22 21.20 -11.19 31.15
N ALA A 23 20.86 -9.97 30.73
CA ALA A 23 19.79 -9.75 29.79
C ALA A 23 20.21 -10.46 28.50
N LEU A 24 19.58 -11.60 28.21
CA LEU A 24 19.53 -12.15 26.87
C LEU A 24 18.75 -11.15 26.02
N ALA A 25 19.46 -10.16 25.48
CA ALA A 25 18.99 -9.43 24.32
C ALA A 25 18.80 -10.47 23.22
N HIS A 26 17.56 -10.91 23.04
CA HIS A 26 17.16 -11.49 21.78
C HIS A 26 17.40 -10.37 20.76
N ASN A 27 18.45 -10.51 19.97
CA ASN A 27 18.55 -9.82 18.70
C ASN A 27 17.37 -10.33 17.87
N ALA A 28 16.21 -9.70 18.03
CA ALA A 28 15.16 -9.75 17.02
C ALA A 28 15.81 -9.14 15.78
N SER A 29 16.25 -9.99 14.87
CA SER A 29 16.53 -9.56 13.51
C SER A 29 15.26 -8.84 13.04
N ALA A 30 15.35 -7.55 12.73
CA ALA A 30 14.26 -6.89 12.02
C ALA A 30 13.97 -7.75 10.79
N ALA A 31 12.78 -8.34 10.71
CA ALA A 31 12.41 -9.15 9.57
C ALA A 31 12.44 -8.23 8.35
N THR A 32 13.33 -8.51 7.40
CA THR A 32 13.38 -7.78 6.13
C THR A 32 12.06 -8.01 5.41
N LEU A 33 11.36 -6.93 5.03
CA LEU A 33 10.12 -7.01 4.26
C LEU A 33 10.39 -7.71 2.92
N GLY A 34 9.56 -8.69 2.57
CA GLY A 34 9.66 -9.43 1.31
C GLY A 34 9.25 -8.59 0.10
N HIS A 35 8.12 -7.88 0.20
CA HIS A 35 7.51 -7.10 -0.88
C HIS A 35 7.05 -5.73 -0.35
N PRO A 36 7.97 -4.81 -0.02
CA PRO A 36 7.58 -3.49 0.48
C PRO A 36 6.79 -2.70 -0.57
N PHE A 37 5.76 -1.98 -0.14
CA PHE A 37 5.09 -0.97 -0.97
C PHE A 37 6.06 0.19 -1.30
N PRO A 38 6.00 0.77 -2.52
CA PRO A 38 5.21 0.32 -3.66
C PRO A 38 5.89 -0.82 -4.43
N SER A 39 5.10 -1.75 -4.98
CA SER A 39 5.62 -2.98 -5.60
C SER A 39 5.89 -2.84 -7.11
N HIS A 40 5.29 -1.87 -7.78
CA HIS A 40 5.55 -1.54 -9.20
C HIS A 40 5.51 -2.75 -10.15
N VAL A 41 4.58 -3.68 -9.90
CA VAL A 41 4.37 -4.92 -10.65
C VAL A 41 4.14 -4.63 -12.13
N THR A 42 4.86 -5.33 -13.00
CA THR A 42 4.60 -5.30 -14.44
C THR A 42 3.60 -6.39 -14.79
N TYR A 43 2.35 -6.00 -15.09
CA TYR A 43 1.35 -6.96 -15.55
C TYR A 43 1.68 -7.48 -16.95
N LYS A 44 1.35 -8.76 -17.19
CA LYS A 44 1.67 -9.46 -18.44
C LYS A 44 0.95 -8.87 -19.65
N VAL A 45 -0.24 -8.30 -19.45
CA VAL A 45 -1.11 -7.76 -20.49
C VAL A 45 -1.82 -6.49 -19.99
N GLY A 46 -2.37 -5.73 -20.93
CA GLY A 46 -3.17 -4.54 -20.63
C GLY A 46 -2.33 -3.26 -20.54
N VAL A 47 -2.97 -2.22 -20.03
CA VAL A 47 -2.37 -0.89 -19.78
C VAL A 47 -2.50 -0.53 -18.30
N LYS A 48 -1.65 0.37 -17.82
CA LYS A 48 -1.85 1.07 -16.54
C LYS A 48 -2.31 2.51 -16.83
N PRO A 49 -2.87 3.25 -15.85
CA PRO A 49 -3.16 4.67 -16.06
C PRO A 49 -1.90 5.43 -16.48
N SER A 50 -2.07 6.38 -17.39
CA SER A 50 -0.97 7.15 -18.00
C SER A 50 -0.28 8.10 -17.02
N ALA A 51 -0.90 8.34 -15.86
CA ALA A 51 -0.28 9.03 -14.74
C ALA A 51 1.08 8.42 -14.39
N SER A 52 2.04 9.27 -14.01
CA SER A 52 3.38 8.83 -13.63
C SER A 52 3.30 7.81 -12.48
N GLN A 53 4.25 6.87 -12.38
CA GLN A 53 4.24 5.88 -11.29
C GLN A 53 4.17 6.56 -9.92
N ALA A 54 4.96 7.62 -9.69
CA ALA A 54 4.90 8.37 -8.43
C ALA A 54 3.52 9.01 -8.15
N THR A 55 2.79 9.44 -9.19
CA THR A 55 1.42 9.94 -9.03
C THR A 55 0.45 8.80 -8.67
N ARG A 56 0.69 7.61 -9.21
CA ARG A 56 -0.13 6.42 -8.90
C ARG A 56 0.11 5.94 -7.48
N ASP A 57 1.37 5.83 -7.07
CA ASP A 57 1.76 5.48 -5.70
C ASP A 57 1.15 6.49 -4.69
N ALA A 58 1.30 7.79 -4.94
CA ALA A 58 0.75 8.84 -4.06
C ALA A 58 -0.78 8.81 -3.95
N ALA A 59 -1.49 8.39 -4.99
CA ALA A 59 -2.94 8.22 -4.93
C ALA A 59 -3.33 7.02 -4.06
N VAL A 60 -2.61 5.90 -4.17
CA VAL A 60 -2.79 4.73 -3.30
C VAL A 60 -2.49 5.10 -1.84
N GLU A 61 -1.38 5.78 -1.57
CA GLU A 61 -1.02 6.24 -0.21
C GLU A 61 -2.10 7.14 0.39
N LYS A 62 -2.62 8.09 -0.39
CA LYS A 62 -3.69 8.99 0.04
C LYS A 62 -4.97 8.20 0.37
N GLN A 63 -5.40 7.30 -0.52
CA GLN A 63 -6.59 6.49 -0.29
C GLN A 63 -6.41 5.57 0.92
N TYR A 64 -5.25 4.95 1.06
CA TYR A 64 -4.94 4.07 2.19
C TYR A 64 -5.02 4.82 3.52
N ASN A 65 -4.43 6.02 3.63
CA ASN A 65 -4.49 6.81 4.85
C ASN A 65 -5.94 7.16 5.22
N SER A 66 -6.75 7.54 4.23
CA SER A 66 -8.18 7.82 4.41
C SER A 66 -8.93 6.58 4.89
N TRP A 67 -8.81 5.48 4.15
CA TRP A 67 -9.43 4.18 4.44
C TRP A 67 -9.04 3.68 5.83
N LYS A 68 -7.74 3.63 6.13
CA LYS A 68 -7.20 3.14 7.40
C LYS A 68 -7.73 3.95 8.58
N SER A 69 -7.68 5.28 8.48
CA SER A 69 -8.15 6.15 9.58
C SER A 69 -9.65 6.03 9.86
N THR A 70 -10.42 5.59 8.87
CA THR A 70 -11.88 5.52 8.95
C THR A 70 -12.37 4.13 9.35
N TYR A 71 -11.76 3.09 8.77
CA TYR A 71 -12.29 1.73 8.81
C TYR A 71 -11.41 0.75 9.60
N LEU A 72 -10.10 0.95 9.71
CA LEU A 72 -9.27 0.04 10.50
C LEU A 72 -9.33 0.41 12.00
N VAL A 73 -10.00 -0.43 12.79
CA VAL A 73 -10.26 -0.17 14.21
C VAL A 73 -9.46 -1.13 15.08
N HIS A 74 -8.71 -0.57 16.03
CA HIS A 74 -8.16 -1.34 17.15
C HIS A 74 -9.28 -1.56 18.18
N GLY A 75 -9.76 -2.79 18.34
CA GLY A 75 -11.00 -3.07 19.07
C GLY A 75 -11.20 -4.55 19.38
N CYS A 76 -12.28 -4.89 20.08
CA CYS A 76 -12.60 -6.23 20.62
C CYS A 76 -11.69 -6.72 21.75
N ALA A 77 -10.37 -6.68 21.55
CA ALA A 77 -9.38 -6.93 22.58
C ALA A 77 -8.12 -6.06 22.37
N SER A 78 -7.22 -6.05 23.36
CA SER A 78 -6.01 -5.22 23.31
C SER A 78 -5.04 -5.55 22.16
N ASN A 79 -5.19 -6.73 21.56
CA ASN A 79 -4.35 -7.26 20.49
C ASN A 79 -5.16 -7.59 19.23
N GLU A 80 -6.35 -7.00 19.07
CA GLU A 80 -7.25 -7.27 17.96
C GLU A 80 -7.52 -6.01 17.15
N TYR A 81 -7.61 -6.19 15.85
CA TYR A 81 -8.07 -5.17 14.91
C TYR A 81 -9.22 -5.75 14.09
N TYR A 82 -10.13 -4.88 13.67
CA TYR A 82 -11.18 -5.24 12.72
C TYR A 82 -11.38 -4.14 11.68
N VAL A 83 -11.93 -4.49 10.52
CA VAL A 83 -12.36 -3.50 9.52
C VAL A 83 -13.83 -3.17 9.73
N SER A 84 -14.10 -1.91 10.03
CA SER A 84 -15.42 -1.40 10.37
C SER A 84 -16.27 -1.17 9.12
N THR A 85 -17.49 -1.68 9.12
CA THR A 85 -18.51 -1.42 8.08
C THR A 85 -19.19 -0.06 8.28
N LYS A 86 -18.44 0.93 8.76
CA LYS A 86 -18.94 2.23 9.18
C LYS A 86 -19.59 2.93 7.98
N GLY A 87 -20.84 3.34 8.15
CA GLY A 87 -21.60 4.09 7.14
C GLY A 87 -22.58 3.25 6.33
N ASP A 88 -22.31 1.96 6.14
CA ASP A 88 -23.18 1.07 5.35
C ASP A 88 -24.18 0.30 6.22
N GLY A 89 -23.83 0.06 7.48
CA GLY A 89 -24.73 -0.59 8.44
C GLY A 89 -24.78 -2.11 8.31
N ASP A 90 -23.86 -2.71 7.56
CA ASP A 90 -23.75 -4.16 7.36
C ASP A 90 -23.54 -4.91 8.66
N ALA A 91 -22.85 -4.31 9.62
CA ALA A 91 -22.69 -4.81 10.98
C ALA A 91 -23.17 -3.80 12.04
N PRO A 92 -23.87 -4.25 13.11
CA PRO A 92 -24.28 -3.39 14.21
C PRO A 92 -23.11 -2.66 14.86
N ASN A 93 -23.34 -1.41 15.27
CA ASN A 93 -22.36 -0.57 15.96
C ASN A 93 -21.05 -0.39 15.18
N ASN A 94 -21.13 -0.34 13.85
CA ASN A 94 -19.97 -0.27 12.95
C ASN A 94 -18.99 -1.44 13.22
N GLY A 95 -19.54 -2.63 13.41
CA GLY A 95 -18.75 -3.85 13.52
C GLY A 95 -18.11 -4.27 12.21
N THR A 96 -17.72 -5.54 12.11
CA THR A 96 -17.11 -6.11 10.90
C THR A 96 -18.00 -7.19 10.33
N VAL A 97 -17.89 -7.39 9.02
CA VAL A 97 -18.21 -8.67 8.38
C VAL A 97 -16.92 -9.41 8.00
N SER A 98 -16.97 -10.72 7.72
CA SER A 98 -15.78 -11.49 7.32
C SER A 98 -15.18 -10.97 6.00
N GLU A 99 -16.01 -10.50 5.07
CA GLU A 99 -15.60 -9.79 3.85
C GLU A 99 -14.69 -8.60 4.17
N ALA A 100 -15.17 -7.67 5.01
CA ALA A 100 -14.40 -6.51 5.48
C ALA A 100 -13.07 -6.91 6.11
N GLN A 101 -13.10 -7.95 6.95
CA GLN A 101 -11.91 -8.46 7.62
C GLN A 101 -10.90 -9.01 6.61
N GLY A 102 -11.38 -9.78 5.63
CA GLY A 102 -10.61 -10.29 4.50
C GLY A 102 -9.96 -9.16 3.70
N TYR A 103 -10.71 -8.14 3.32
CA TYR A 103 -10.18 -6.96 2.62
C TYR A 103 -9.05 -6.30 3.40
N GLY A 104 -9.21 -6.10 4.72
CA GLY A 104 -8.14 -5.57 5.57
C GLY A 104 -6.91 -6.47 5.59
N MET A 105 -7.11 -7.79 5.66
CA MET A 105 -6.02 -8.77 5.61
C MET A 105 -5.30 -8.83 4.26
N ASN A 106 -5.87 -8.30 3.19
CA ASN A 106 -5.19 -8.13 1.90
C ASN A 106 -4.55 -6.76 1.74
N ILE A 107 -5.26 -5.69 2.08
CA ILE A 107 -4.77 -4.31 1.95
C ILE A 107 -3.55 -4.07 2.84
N VAL A 108 -3.60 -4.48 4.12
CA VAL A 108 -2.52 -4.19 5.09
C VAL A 108 -1.16 -4.77 4.69
N PRO A 109 -1.01 -6.06 4.32
CA PRO A 109 0.29 -6.57 3.88
C PRO A 109 0.75 -5.97 2.55
N LEU A 110 -0.16 -5.59 1.65
CA LEU A 110 0.20 -4.89 0.40
C LEU A 110 0.74 -3.48 0.64
N MET A 111 0.37 -2.83 1.74
CA MET A 111 0.84 -1.50 2.15
C MET A 111 2.03 -1.52 3.11
N ALA A 112 2.49 -2.70 3.51
CA ALA A 112 3.65 -2.85 4.37
C ALA A 112 4.91 -2.28 3.71
N GLY A 113 5.68 -1.48 4.44
CA GLY A 113 6.82 -0.73 3.91
C GLY A 113 6.54 0.76 3.76
N TYR A 114 5.31 1.11 3.35
CA TYR A 114 4.76 2.45 3.56
C TYR A 114 4.27 2.59 5.00
N ASP A 115 3.43 1.65 5.43
CA ASP A 115 2.94 1.60 6.80
C ASP A 115 3.87 0.78 7.70
N ALA A 116 4.48 1.45 8.66
CA ALA A 116 5.36 0.83 9.65
C ALA A 116 4.60 -0.05 10.65
N ASN A 117 3.30 0.15 10.83
CA ASN A 117 2.46 -0.63 11.75
C ASN A 117 1.78 -1.83 11.08
N ALA A 118 1.90 -1.99 9.75
CA ALA A 118 1.17 -2.98 8.98
C ALA A 118 1.27 -4.41 9.56
N LYS A 119 2.45 -4.81 10.06
CA LYS A 119 2.59 -6.12 10.69
C LYS A 119 1.78 -6.26 11.98
N VAL A 120 1.81 -5.26 12.85
CA VAL A 120 1.07 -5.26 14.13
C VAL A 120 -0.44 -5.29 13.87
N GLU A 121 -0.87 -4.52 12.87
CA GLU A 121 -2.27 -4.43 12.47
C GLU A 121 -2.74 -5.75 11.83
N PHE A 122 -1.94 -6.34 10.94
CA PHE A 122 -2.23 -7.66 10.38
C PHE A 122 -2.29 -8.75 11.46
N ASP A 123 -1.34 -8.75 12.40
CA ASP A 123 -1.33 -9.70 13.53
C ASP A 123 -2.63 -9.60 14.35
N GLY A 124 -3.15 -8.38 14.53
CA GLY A 124 -4.40 -8.18 15.25
C GLY A 124 -5.66 -8.45 14.44
N LEU A 125 -5.65 -8.18 13.13
CA LEU A 125 -6.71 -8.62 12.21
C LEU A 125 -6.82 -10.16 12.23
N TRP A 126 -5.68 -10.85 12.17
CA TRP A 126 -5.64 -12.30 12.28
C TRP A 126 -6.05 -12.81 13.66
N GLN A 127 -5.72 -12.07 14.73
CA GLN A 127 -6.14 -12.44 16.07
C GLN A 127 -7.67 -12.47 16.21
N LEU A 128 -8.36 -11.45 15.70
CA LEU A 128 -9.82 -11.42 15.69
C LEU A 128 -10.39 -12.65 14.97
N VAL A 129 -9.85 -13.00 13.79
CA VAL A 129 -10.28 -14.18 13.04
C VAL A 129 -10.12 -15.47 13.85
N LYS A 130 -9.03 -15.61 14.63
CA LYS A 130 -8.81 -16.80 15.47
C LYS A 130 -9.84 -16.91 16.59
N ASP A 131 -10.23 -15.79 17.18
CA ASP A 131 -11.13 -15.75 18.34
C ASP A 131 -12.61 -15.80 17.92
N HIS A 132 -12.91 -15.51 16.65
CA HIS A 132 -14.25 -15.48 16.07
C HIS A 132 -14.45 -16.50 14.94
N ARG A 133 -14.22 -17.78 15.24
CA ARG A 133 -14.51 -18.88 14.31
C ARG A 133 -15.86 -19.54 14.57
N ASP A 134 -16.48 -20.04 13.51
CA ASP A 134 -17.69 -20.84 13.58
C ASP A 134 -17.40 -22.33 13.89
N GLY A 135 -18.42 -23.17 13.72
CA GLY A 135 -18.32 -24.62 13.95
C GLY A 135 -17.46 -25.38 12.93
N GLN A 136 -17.26 -24.84 11.73
CA GLN A 136 -16.42 -25.42 10.67
C GLN A 136 -14.98 -24.90 10.73
N GLY A 137 -14.77 -23.81 11.47
CA GLY A 137 -13.49 -23.15 11.68
C GLY A 137 -13.24 -21.98 10.72
N MET A 138 -14.26 -21.55 9.97
CA MET A 138 -14.27 -20.32 9.17
C MET A 138 -14.61 -19.11 10.05
N MET A 139 -14.41 -17.90 9.55
CA MET A 139 -14.69 -16.69 10.33
C MET A 139 -16.19 -16.47 10.41
N GLN A 140 -16.70 -16.22 11.63
CA GLN A 140 -18.09 -15.79 11.83
C GLN A 140 -18.38 -14.55 10.99
N TRP A 141 -19.33 -14.64 10.06
CA TRP A 141 -19.46 -13.66 8.99
C TRP A 141 -19.79 -12.24 9.45
N LYS A 142 -20.31 -12.05 10.67
CA LYS A 142 -20.78 -10.74 11.16
C LYS A 142 -20.64 -10.57 12.67
N LEU A 143 -19.91 -9.54 13.08
CA LEU A 143 -19.64 -9.19 14.48
C LEU A 143 -20.14 -7.79 14.82
N ASP A 144 -20.70 -7.61 16.02
CA ASP A 144 -21.10 -6.30 16.55
C ASP A 144 -19.88 -5.50 17.05
N GLY A 145 -19.72 -4.25 16.62
CA GLY A 145 -18.53 -3.44 16.93
C GLY A 145 -18.39 -2.97 18.39
N ASN A 146 -19.43 -3.12 19.21
CA ASN A 146 -19.40 -2.75 20.62
C ASN A 146 -19.19 -3.98 21.52
N THR A 147 -19.86 -5.08 21.22
CA THR A 147 -19.81 -6.30 22.03
C THR A 147 -18.83 -7.34 21.52
N CYS A 148 -18.41 -7.23 20.25
CA CYS A 148 -17.58 -8.19 19.53
C CYS A 148 -18.15 -9.61 19.63
N LYS A 149 -19.46 -9.72 19.49
CA LYS A 149 -20.17 -10.99 19.41
C LYS A 149 -20.74 -11.16 18.03
N TYR A 150 -20.94 -12.41 17.63
CA TYR A 150 -21.74 -12.74 16.46
C TYR A 150 -23.07 -12.01 16.50
N ALA A 151 -23.38 -11.33 15.40
CA ALA A 151 -24.43 -10.31 15.35
C ALA A 151 -25.49 -10.59 14.27
N ASP A 152 -25.57 -11.84 13.83
CA ASP A 152 -26.68 -12.33 13.03
C ASP A 152 -27.51 -13.41 13.79
N SER A 153 -28.62 -13.81 13.20
CA SER A 153 -29.52 -14.81 13.75
C SER A 153 -29.09 -16.23 13.40
N GLY A 154 -29.26 -17.16 14.33
CA GLY A 154 -29.01 -18.57 14.07
C GLY A 154 -27.69 -19.07 14.65
N THR A 155 -27.17 -20.13 14.04
CA THR A 155 -25.86 -20.67 14.40
C THR A 155 -24.81 -19.86 13.66
N PRO A 156 -23.70 -19.44 14.30
CA PRO A 156 -22.64 -18.76 13.58
C PRO A 156 -22.11 -19.61 12.42
N ASP A 157 -21.95 -18.95 11.28
CA ASP A 157 -21.60 -19.42 9.95
C ASP A 157 -20.59 -18.45 9.29
N GLY A 158 -19.95 -18.93 8.22
CA GLY A 158 -18.93 -18.20 7.45
C GLY A 158 -19.46 -17.69 6.12
N ALA A 159 -18.61 -16.94 5.40
CA ALA A 159 -18.92 -16.45 4.06
C ALA A 159 -17.69 -16.68 3.18
N THR A 160 -17.88 -17.44 2.10
CA THR A 160 -16.77 -18.01 1.32
C THR A 160 -15.82 -16.94 0.77
N ASP A 161 -16.30 -15.76 0.39
CA ASP A 161 -15.49 -14.63 -0.04
C ASP A 161 -14.57 -14.07 1.06
N GLY A 162 -15.13 -13.79 2.25
CA GLY A 162 -14.34 -13.36 3.40
C GLY A 162 -13.27 -14.38 3.77
N ASP A 163 -13.62 -15.67 3.76
CA ASP A 163 -12.69 -16.74 4.09
C ASP A 163 -11.63 -16.99 3.00
N LEU A 164 -11.96 -16.75 1.72
CA LEU A 164 -11.00 -16.70 0.60
C LEU A 164 -9.97 -15.58 0.82
N ASP A 165 -10.45 -14.37 1.07
CA ASP A 165 -9.60 -13.20 1.27
C ASP A 165 -8.70 -13.35 2.50
N ILE A 166 -9.21 -13.90 3.61
CA ILE A 166 -8.39 -14.24 4.80
C ILE A 166 -7.28 -15.24 4.44
N GLY A 167 -7.61 -16.29 3.69
CA GLY A 167 -6.65 -17.30 3.25
C GLY A 167 -5.54 -16.71 2.37
N TYR A 168 -5.89 -15.80 1.46
CA TYR A 168 -4.93 -15.09 0.63
C TYR A 168 -4.08 -14.10 1.44
N GLY A 169 -4.70 -13.36 2.36
CA GLY A 169 -4.02 -12.45 3.27
C GLY A 169 -2.95 -13.14 4.12
N LEU A 170 -3.22 -14.36 4.60
CA LEU A 170 -2.23 -15.18 5.31
C LEU A 170 -1.03 -15.58 4.41
N ILE A 171 -1.26 -15.86 3.14
CA ILE A 171 -0.18 -16.12 2.19
C ILE A 171 0.61 -14.83 1.92
N LEU A 172 -0.05 -13.70 1.68
CA LEU A 172 0.60 -12.40 1.53
C LEU A 172 1.48 -12.10 2.75
N ALA A 173 0.96 -12.28 3.95
CA ALA A 173 1.70 -12.08 5.19
C ALA A 173 2.93 -13.01 5.32
N ASP A 174 2.81 -14.27 4.92
CA ASP A 174 3.96 -15.18 4.92
C ASP A 174 5.03 -14.76 3.90
N LYS A 175 4.64 -14.28 2.71
CA LYS A 175 5.60 -13.74 1.74
C LYS A 175 6.20 -12.42 2.18
N GLN A 176 5.44 -11.62 2.94
CA GLN A 176 5.87 -10.30 3.38
C GLN A 176 6.80 -10.34 4.58
N TRP A 177 6.49 -11.17 5.57
CA TRP A 177 7.17 -11.18 6.87
C TRP A 177 7.68 -12.58 7.28
N GLY A 178 7.20 -13.64 6.64
CA GLY A 178 7.40 -15.02 7.08
C GLY A 178 6.64 -15.35 8.37
N GLY A 179 6.53 -16.65 8.67
CA GLY A 179 6.00 -17.14 9.94
C GLY A 179 4.49 -17.40 9.96
N TYR A 180 3.80 -17.23 8.83
CA TYR A 180 2.36 -17.50 8.70
C TYR A 180 2.08 -18.80 7.94
N THR A 181 3.10 -19.53 7.46
CA THR A 181 2.92 -20.78 6.71
C THR A 181 1.99 -21.79 7.39
N ALA A 182 2.16 -22.01 8.70
CA ALA A 182 1.33 -22.97 9.42
C ALA A 182 -0.13 -22.51 9.52
N ASP A 183 -0.35 -21.22 9.75
CA ASP A 183 -1.68 -20.61 9.81
C ASP A 183 -2.37 -20.64 8.45
N ALA A 184 -1.66 -20.26 7.37
CA ALA A 184 -2.14 -20.31 6.00
C ALA A 184 -2.55 -21.72 5.59
N LEU A 185 -1.68 -22.73 5.76
CA LEU A 185 -2.01 -24.11 5.39
C LEU A 185 -3.15 -24.69 6.24
N ALA A 186 -3.22 -24.35 7.52
CA ALA A 186 -4.31 -24.80 8.39
C ALA A 186 -5.65 -24.14 8.01
N TRP A 187 -5.64 -22.87 7.62
CA TRP A 187 -6.82 -22.15 7.13
C TRP A 187 -7.31 -22.74 5.80
N LEU A 188 -6.42 -22.85 4.81
CA LEU A 188 -6.73 -23.40 3.50
C LEU A 188 -7.27 -24.84 3.54
N GLY A 189 -6.73 -25.69 4.42
CA GLY A 189 -7.26 -27.04 4.60
C GLY A 189 -8.66 -27.07 5.21
N ARG A 190 -9.02 -26.10 6.05
CA ARG A 190 -10.38 -25.97 6.59
C ARG A 190 -11.33 -25.40 5.55
N PHE A 191 -10.93 -24.33 4.88
CA PHE A 191 -11.67 -23.75 3.76
C PHE A 191 -11.97 -24.79 2.70
N TYR A 192 -10.97 -25.57 2.26
CA TYR A 192 -11.19 -26.60 1.24
C TYR A 192 -12.19 -27.68 1.70
N ALA A 193 -12.29 -27.94 3.01
CA ALA A 193 -13.27 -28.89 3.55
C ALA A 193 -14.68 -28.28 3.70
N ALA A 194 -14.76 -26.99 4.02
CA ALA A 194 -15.98 -26.26 4.35
C ALA A 194 -16.65 -25.66 3.09
N ASP A 195 -15.88 -24.95 2.27
CA ASP A 195 -16.38 -24.08 1.19
C ASP A 195 -16.21 -24.67 -0.21
N VAL A 196 -15.42 -25.73 -0.38
CA VAL A 196 -15.25 -26.38 -1.70
C VAL A 196 -16.18 -27.59 -1.82
N ALA A 197 -17.09 -27.53 -2.78
CA ALA A 197 -18.01 -28.63 -3.07
C ALA A 197 -17.28 -29.82 -3.72
N SER A 198 -17.93 -30.99 -3.67
CA SER A 198 -17.32 -32.26 -4.11
C SER A 198 -16.93 -32.31 -5.59
N ASP A 199 -17.53 -31.51 -6.47
CA ASP A 199 -17.18 -31.39 -7.89
C ASP A 199 -16.20 -30.22 -8.15
N GLY A 200 -15.86 -29.44 -7.12
CA GLY A 200 -14.87 -28.38 -7.15
C GLY A 200 -15.42 -26.96 -7.27
N HIS A 201 -16.74 -26.73 -7.28
CA HIS A 201 -17.22 -25.34 -7.22
C HIS A 201 -17.05 -24.79 -5.80
N LEU A 202 -16.90 -23.48 -5.70
CA LEU A 202 -16.96 -22.75 -4.43
C LEU A 202 -18.42 -22.62 -4.02
N LYS A 203 -18.76 -22.98 -2.79
CA LYS A 203 -20.06 -22.65 -2.20
C LYS A 203 -20.14 -21.14 -1.94
N CYS A 204 -21.32 -20.64 -1.59
CA CYS A 204 -21.49 -19.24 -1.17
C CYS A 204 -21.13 -19.03 0.31
N GLU A 205 -21.37 -20.07 1.12
CA GLU A 205 -21.12 -20.13 2.56
C GLU A 205 -20.85 -21.59 2.97
N ASP A 206 -20.32 -21.77 4.17
CA ASP A 206 -19.85 -23.06 4.67
C ASP A 206 -21.00 -24.03 5.02
N ASP A 207 -22.16 -23.52 5.41
CA ASP A 207 -23.36 -24.27 5.81
C ASP A 207 -24.55 -24.17 4.84
N GLY A 208 -24.32 -23.51 3.70
CA GLY A 208 -25.30 -23.25 2.64
C GLY A 208 -25.64 -24.41 1.72
N PRO A 209 -26.49 -24.18 0.70
CA PRO A 209 -26.76 -25.17 -0.33
C PRO A 209 -25.48 -25.57 -1.08
N GLY A 210 -25.11 -26.85 -1.03
CA GLY A 210 -23.90 -27.36 -1.68
C GLY A 210 -23.96 -27.47 -3.21
N THR A 211 -24.82 -26.71 -3.87
CA THR A 211 -25.02 -26.69 -5.34
C THR A 211 -24.86 -25.31 -5.95
N ASP A 212 -24.70 -24.30 -5.11
CA ASP A 212 -24.78 -22.90 -5.49
C ASP A 212 -23.41 -22.25 -5.35
N THR A 213 -23.21 -21.16 -6.06
CA THR A 213 -21.94 -20.43 -6.05
C THR A 213 -22.18 -18.95 -6.35
N ARG A 214 -21.30 -18.10 -5.82
CA ARG A 214 -21.33 -16.65 -5.98
C ARG A 214 -20.15 -16.21 -6.87
N PRO A 215 -20.36 -15.66 -8.08
CA PRO A 215 -19.26 -15.34 -8.99
C PRO A 215 -18.27 -14.26 -8.53
N SER A 216 -18.62 -13.39 -7.57
CA SER A 216 -17.63 -12.50 -6.94
C SER A 216 -16.55 -13.30 -6.18
N ASP A 217 -16.85 -14.52 -5.71
CA ASP A 217 -15.91 -15.45 -5.09
C ASP A 217 -14.96 -16.10 -6.11
N PHE A 218 -15.15 -15.85 -7.42
CA PHE A 218 -14.29 -16.40 -8.48
C PHE A 218 -12.95 -15.66 -8.58
N MET A 219 -12.29 -15.51 -7.44
CA MET A 219 -10.97 -14.92 -7.23
C MET A 219 -9.88 -15.84 -7.80
N LEU A 220 -9.84 -15.99 -9.13
CA LEU A 220 -8.96 -16.93 -9.83
C LEU A 220 -7.46 -16.69 -9.54
N ASP A 221 -7.07 -15.47 -9.19
CA ASP A 221 -5.71 -15.18 -8.73
C ASP A 221 -5.43 -15.81 -7.36
N HIS A 222 -6.37 -15.69 -6.42
CA HIS A 222 -6.27 -16.29 -5.09
C HIS A 222 -6.22 -17.81 -5.19
N LEU A 223 -7.12 -18.42 -5.97
CA LEU A 223 -7.13 -19.88 -6.17
C LEU A 223 -5.81 -20.39 -6.78
N ARG A 224 -5.18 -19.62 -7.68
CA ARG A 224 -3.85 -19.96 -8.23
C ARG A 224 -2.75 -19.83 -7.18
N ALA A 225 -2.80 -18.81 -6.32
CA ALA A 225 -1.90 -18.71 -5.19
C ALA A 225 -2.07 -19.89 -4.23
N PHE A 226 -3.30 -20.32 -3.97
CA PHE A 226 -3.58 -21.49 -3.13
C PHE A 226 -3.01 -22.76 -3.75
N ALA A 227 -3.23 -22.97 -5.06
CA ALA A 227 -2.64 -24.11 -5.78
C ALA A 227 -1.10 -24.15 -5.73
N ALA A 228 -0.45 -22.98 -5.71
CA ALA A 228 1.00 -22.87 -5.59
C ALA A 228 1.50 -23.06 -4.15
N TYR A 229 0.69 -22.70 -3.15
CA TYR A 229 1.09 -22.65 -1.75
C TYR A 229 0.72 -23.94 -0.98
N ASP A 230 -0.49 -24.44 -1.19
CA ASP A 230 -1.03 -25.65 -0.58
C ASP A 230 -1.11 -26.78 -1.62
N THR A 231 -0.07 -27.60 -1.67
CA THR A 231 -0.01 -28.75 -2.58
C THR A 231 -0.76 -29.98 -2.05
N ALA A 232 -1.38 -29.91 -0.86
CA ALA A 232 -2.09 -31.04 -0.26
C ALA A 232 -3.53 -31.18 -0.79
N HIS A 233 -4.11 -30.10 -1.32
CA HIS A 233 -5.47 -30.08 -1.89
C HIS A 233 -5.46 -29.77 -3.39
N ASP A 234 -6.49 -30.23 -4.09
CA ASP A 234 -6.59 -30.11 -5.56
C ASP A 234 -7.23 -28.78 -5.97
N TRP A 235 -6.54 -27.68 -5.70
CA TRP A 235 -6.98 -26.34 -6.11
C TRP A 235 -7.08 -26.17 -7.62
N ASN A 236 -6.35 -26.97 -8.41
CA ASN A 236 -6.46 -26.96 -9.87
C ASN A 236 -7.83 -27.43 -10.36
N LYS A 237 -8.45 -28.38 -9.65
CA LYS A 237 -9.83 -28.77 -9.90
C LYS A 237 -10.79 -27.61 -9.65
N VAL A 238 -10.59 -26.85 -8.57
CA VAL A 238 -11.41 -25.67 -8.24
C VAL A 238 -11.27 -24.61 -9.33
N ILE A 239 -10.04 -24.24 -9.69
CA ILE A 239 -9.75 -23.31 -10.78
C ILE A 239 -10.43 -23.74 -12.08
N THR A 240 -10.27 -25.02 -12.47
CA THR A 240 -10.86 -25.55 -13.70
C THR A 240 -12.38 -25.47 -13.67
N LYS A 241 -12.99 -25.82 -12.53
CA LYS A 241 -14.45 -25.77 -12.36
C LYS A 241 -14.95 -24.32 -12.45
N THR A 242 -14.30 -23.39 -11.75
CA THR A 242 -14.61 -21.96 -11.81
C THR A 242 -14.51 -21.42 -13.25
N GLN A 243 -13.43 -21.73 -13.96
CA GLN A 243 -13.26 -21.29 -15.36
C GLN A 243 -14.31 -21.88 -16.31
N ASN A 244 -14.71 -23.13 -16.11
CA ASN A 244 -15.77 -23.76 -16.89
C ASN A 244 -17.13 -23.12 -16.60
N LEU A 245 -17.45 -22.87 -15.33
CA LEU A 245 -18.66 -22.16 -14.94
C LEU A 245 -18.74 -20.78 -15.59
N ILE A 246 -17.63 -20.03 -15.58
CA ILE A 246 -17.54 -18.73 -16.24
C ILE A 246 -17.84 -18.87 -17.75
N GLN A 247 -17.19 -19.81 -18.44
CA GLN A 247 -17.37 -20.00 -19.87
C GLN A 247 -18.78 -20.46 -20.26
N GLU A 248 -19.31 -21.47 -19.55
CA GLU A 248 -20.64 -22.04 -19.81
C GLU A 248 -21.73 -21.00 -19.58
N PHE A 249 -21.66 -20.28 -18.46
CA PHE A 249 -22.65 -19.27 -18.10
C PHE A 249 -22.65 -18.11 -19.10
N THR A 250 -21.48 -17.54 -19.39
CA THR A 250 -21.38 -16.37 -20.27
C THR A 250 -21.78 -16.67 -21.70
N ALA A 251 -21.41 -17.85 -22.22
CA ALA A 251 -21.84 -18.29 -23.54
C ALA A 251 -23.37 -18.43 -23.65
N ALA A 252 -24.04 -18.84 -22.57
CA ALA A 252 -25.48 -19.05 -22.56
C ALA A 252 -26.29 -17.76 -22.29
N TYR A 253 -25.82 -16.89 -21.39
CA TYR A 253 -26.64 -15.80 -20.82
C TYR A 253 -26.10 -14.40 -21.08
N SER A 254 -24.82 -14.23 -21.42
CA SER A 254 -24.24 -12.93 -21.73
C SER A 254 -23.25 -12.99 -22.90
N PRO A 255 -23.60 -13.55 -24.07
CA PRO A 255 -22.63 -13.81 -25.14
C PRO A 255 -22.03 -12.54 -25.78
N THR A 256 -22.57 -11.35 -25.47
CA THR A 256 -22.11 -10.07 -25.99
C THR A 256 -21.41 -9.21 -24.95
N ALA A 257 -21.94 -9.21 -23.72
CA ALA A 257 -21.45 -8.37 -22.64
C ALA A 257 -20.49 -9.14 -21.73
N ASN A 258 -20.57 -10.48 -21.66
CA ASN A 258 -19.70 -11.31 -20.85
C ASN A 258 -20.14 -11.50 -19.37
N LEU A 259 -21.14 -10.79 -18.91
CA LEU A 259 -21.57 -10.70 -17.50
C LEU A 259 -22.00 -12.08 -16.87
N LEU A 260 -21.57 -12.43 -15.63
CA LEU A 260 -21.84 -13.65 -14.77
C LEU A 260 -22.80 -13.57 -13.51
N SER A 261 -24.14 -13.49 -13.50
CA SER A 261 -25.00 -13.15 -12.28
C SER A 261 -24.50 -13.41 -10.82
N ASP A 262 -24.82 -12.52 -9.84
CA ASP A 262 -24.49 -12.65 -8.39
C ASP A 262 -24.52 -14.08 -7.83
N PHE A 263 -25.57 -14.85 -8.14
CA PHE A 263 -25.65 -16.25 -7.76
C PHE A 263 -25.91 -17.12 -8.97
N VAL A 264 -25.18 -18.22 -9.05
CA VAL A 264 -25.35 -19.28 -10.05
C VAL A 264 -25.86 -20.53 -9.36
N VAL A 265 -27.06 -20.97 -9.73
CA VAL A 265 -27.64 -22.23 -9.26
C VAL A 265 -27.34 -23.36 -10.24
N ASN A 266 -27.37 -24.60 -9.74
CA ASN A 266 -26.99 -25.80 -10.50
C ASN A 266 -25.52 -25.76 -10.96
N ALA A 267 -24.65 -25.12 -10.19
CA ALA A 267 -23.23 -25.03 -10.49
C ALA A 267 -22.59 -26.41 -10.59
N ASN A 268 -23.15 -27.42 -9.93
CA ASN A 268 -22.72 -28.82 -9.99
C ASN A 268 -23.07 -29.57 -11.29
N THR A 269 -23.67 -28.91 -12.28
CA THR A 269 -24.08 -29.50 -13.56
C THR A 269 -23.30 -28.92 -14.74
N THR A 270 -23.63 -29.33 -15.97
CA THR A 270 -23.15 -28.73 -17.23
C THR A 270 -24.12 -27.68 -17.79
N SER A 271 -25.06 -27.21 -16.97
CA SER A 271 -26.08 -26.24 -17.34
C SER A 271 -26.36 -25.29 -16.16
N PRO A 272 -25.33 -24.56 -15.68
CA PRO A 272 -25.52 -23.53 -14.65
C PRO A 272 -26.50 -22.46 -15.14
N THR A 273 -27.33 -21.92 -14.26
CA THR A 273 -28.35 -20.92 -14.59
C THR A 273 -28.31 -19.74 -13.62
N PRO A 274 -28.70 -18.53 -14.03
CA PRO A 274 -28.86 -17.41 -13.10
C PRO A 274 -29.86 -17.77 -12.00
N ALA A 275 -29.56 -17.40 -10.75
CA ALA A 275 -30.52 -17.50 -9.66
C ALA A 275 -31.76 -16.61 -9.92
N PRO A 276 -32.94 -16.97 -9.37
CA PRO A 276 -34.12 -16.11 -9.45
C PRO A 276 -33.91 -14.79 -8.68
N ALA A 277 -34.69 -13.75 -8.98
CA ALA A 277 -34.61 -12.49 -8.23
C ALA A 277 -34.94 -12.68 -6.73
N ASN A 278 -34.23 -11.97 -5.85
CA ASN A 278 -34.27 -12.09 -4.37
C ASN A 278 -33.79 -13.46 -3.85
N TYR A 279 -32.72 -14.01 -4.43
CA TYR A 279 -32.13 -15.27 -4.02
C TYR A 279 -31.01 -15.04 -3.03
N GLN A 280 -31.21 -15.50 -1.78
CA GLN A 280 -30.32 -15.36 -0.61
C GLN A 280 -30.02 -13.90 -0.19
N GLU A 281 -29.93 -12.98 -1.13
CA GLU A 281 -29.78 -11.54 -0.95
C GLU A 281 -30.68 -10.77 -1.92
N SER A 282 -30.83 -9.47 -1.69
CA SER A 282 -31.52 -8.55 -2.62
C SER A 282 -30.48 -7.81 -3.45
N GLN A 283 -30.47 -8.10 -4.77
CA GLN A 283 -29.82 -7.46 -5.95
C GLN A 283 -28.96 -8.49 -6.75
N PRO A 284 -28.66 -8.30 -8.08
CA PRO A 284 -27.76 -9.19 -8.85
C PRO A 284 -26.66 -8.49 -9.73
N ASP A 285 -25.35 -8.88 -9.73
CA ASP A 285 -24.30 -8.58 -10.76
C ASP A 285 -22.89 -9.29 -10.68
N ASN A 286 -21.92 -9.03 -11.60
CA ASN A 286 -20.85 -9.98 -12.03
C ASN A 286 -19.73 -9.57 -13.09
N ILE A 287 -18.75 -10.44 -13.47
CA ILE A 287 -17.49 -10.10 -14.26
C ILE A 287 -17.21 -10.77 -15.63
N VAL A 288 -16.54 -10.01 -16.52
CA VAL A 288 -15.94 -10.47 -17.77
C VAL A 288 -14.80 -9.66 -18.45
N ALA A 289 -14.14 -8.75 -17.77
CA ALA A 289 -13.04 -7.93 -18.26
C ALA A 289 -13.27 -7.18 -19.62
N THR A 290 -12.85 -7.71 -20.78
CA THR A 290 -12.85 -6.93 -22.05
C THR A 290 -14.25 -6.60 -22.56
N HIS A 291 -15.16 -7.58 -22.60
CA HIS A 291 -16.54 -7.34 -23.06
C HIS A 291 -17.33 -6.51 -22.05
N GLU A 292 -17.03 -6.65 -20.76
CA GLU A 292 -17.59 -5.89 -19.63
C GLU A 292 -17.17 -4.44 -19.71
N SER A 293 -15.86 -4.17 -19.79
CA SER A 293 -15.32 -2.83 -19.94
C SER A 293 -15.94 -2.13 -21.15
N ASN A 294 -16.02 -2.83 -22.29
CA ASN A 294 -16.66 -2.28 -23.50
C ASN A 294 -18.16 -2.04 -23.31
N SER A 295 -18.87 -2.96 -22.66
CA SER A 295 -20.30 -2.86 -22.39
C SER A 295 -20.61 -1.68 -21.47
N TYR A 296 -19.94 -1.60 -20.31
CA TYR A 296 -20.13 -0.51 -19.37
C TYR A 296 -19.69 0.83 -19.93
N LYS A 297 -18.58 0.89 -20.67
CA LYS A 297 -18.19 2.13 -21.38
C LYS A 297 -19.26 2.57 -22.38
N SER A 298 -19.82 1.63 -23.15
CA SER A 298 -20.87 1.91 -24.14
C SER A 298 -22.16 2.42 -23.48
N HIS A 299 -22.65 1.74 -22.44
CA HIS A 299 -23.90 2.09 -21.77
C HIS A 299 -23.80 3.35 -20.91
N SER A 300 -22.64 3.63 -20.33
CA SER A 300 -22.39 4.85 -19.55
C SER A 300 -22.09 6.08 -20.41
N GLY A 301 -21.80 5.88 -21.71
CA GLY A 301 -21.29 6.93 -22.59
C GLY A 301 -19.87 7.38 -22.23
N GLY A 302 -19.08 6.49 -21.63
CA GLY A 302 -17.71 6.78 -21.16
C GLY A 302 -17.67 7.68 -19.93
N ASN A 303 -18.67 7.61 -19.05
CA ASN A 303 -18.69 8.34 -17.78
C ASN A 303 -18.83 7.34 -16.61
N PRO A 304 -17.82 7.18 -15.73
CA PRO A 304 -17.88 6.21 -14.64
C PRO A 304 -19.07 6.41 -13.69
N GLN A 305 -19.53 7.66 -13.48
CA GLN A 305 -20.73 7.98 -12.68
C GLN A 305 -22.04 7.46 -13.27
N LYS A 306 -22.01 6.95 -14.50
CA LYS A 306 -23.15 6.36 -15.21
C LYS A 306 -22.94 4.86 -15.47
N VAL A 307 -21.98 4.26 -14.79
CA VAL A 307 -22.00 2.82 -14.54
C VAL A 307 -22.87 2.65 -13.30
N TYR A 308 -23.94 1.89 -13.44
CA TYR A 308 -24.95 1.75 -12.40
C TYR A 308 -24.75 0.41 -11.68
N PRO A 309 -24.97 0.34 -10.36
CA PRO A 309 -24.71 -0.87 -9.57
C PRO A 309 -25.58 -2.06 -9.94
N HIS A 310 -26.72 -1.84 -10.62
CA HIS A 310 -27.65 -2.89 -11.00
C HIS A 310 -27.91 -2.89 -12.50
N THR A 311 -27.33 -3.88 -13.17
CA THR A 311 -27.40 -4.05 -14.62
C THR A 311 -27.99 -5.40 -15.01
N LYS A 312 -28.62 -5.45 -16.18
CA LYS A 312 -28.98 -6.72 -16.80
C LYS A 312 -27.71 -7.36 -17.35
N LEU A 313 -27.79 -8.66 -17.66
CA LEU A 313 -26.68 -9.40 -18.29
C LEU A 313 -26.28 -8.90 -19.68
N ASP A 314 -26.98 -7.93 -20.28
CA ASP A 314 -26.54 -7.23 -21.50
C ASP A 314 -25.79 -5.91 -21.22
N GLY A 315 -25.62 -5.53 -19.95
CA GLY A 315 -25.01 -4.28 -19.48
C GLY A 315 -25.96 -3.09 -19.41
N THR A 316 -27.25 -3.25 -19.76
CA THR A 316 -28.22 -2.17 -19.61
C THR A 316 -28.63 -2.01 -18.14
N PRO A 317 -28.70 -0.78 -17.60
CA PRO A 317 -29.11 -0.58 -16.22
C PRO A 317 -30.57 -0.97 -16.00
N TYR A 318 -30.86 -1.59 -14.85
CA TYR A 318 -32.24 -1.82 -14.40
C TYR A 318 -32.94 -0.51 -14.08
N ASN A 319 -32.22 0.41 -13.45
CA ASN A 319 -32.67 1.75 -13.15
C ASN A 319 -31.47 2.71 -13.19
N THR A 320 -31.72 4.01 -13.37
CA THR A 320 -30.66 5.03 -13.46
C THR A 320 -30.68 6.03 -12.29
N SER A 321 -31.45 5.71 -11.26
CA SER A 321 -31.59 6.53 -10.05
C SER A 321 -30.78 5.98 -8.89
N ASP A 322 -30.45 4.70 -8.96
CA ASP A 322 -29.59 3.96 -8.07
C ASP A 322 -28.15 4.09 -8.57
N VAL A 323 -27.28 4.61 -7.71
CA VAL A 323 -25.92 5.01 -8.04
C VAL A 323 -25.04 4.60 -6.89
N ALA A 324 -23.86 4.09 -7.22
CA ALA A 324 -22.84 3.70 -6.27
C ALA A 324 -21.48 3.82 -6.96
N GLU A 325 -20.46 4.26 -6.24
CA GLU A 325 -19.16 4.56 -6.80
C GLU A 325 -18.39 3.30 -7.18
N GLU A 326 -18.54 2.24 -6.39
CA GLU A 326 -17.93 0.93 -6.61
C GLU A 326 -18.30 0.34 -7.96
N ALA A 327 -19.49 0.66 -8.48
CA ALA A 327 -19.93 0.24 -9.79
C ALA A 327 -19.05 0.82 -10.89
N GLY A 328 -18.65 2.10 -10.78
CA GLY A 328 -17.72 2.74 -11.70
C GLY A 328 -16.27 2.34 -11.47
N ASP A 329 -15.88 2.19 -10.20
CA ASP A 329 -14.50 1.91 -9.79
C ASP A 329 -14.07 0.50 -10.23
N SER A 330 -14.92 -0.49 -10.03
CA SER A 330 -14.67 -1.91 -10.37
C SER A 330 -14.41 -2.16 -11.86
N VAL A 331 -14.81 -1.24 -12.75
CA VAL A 331 -14.51 -1.31 -14.20
C VAL A 331 -13.03 -0.99 -14.50
N GLY A 332 -12.29 -0.43 -13.56
CA GLY A 332 -10.89 -0.03 -13.75
C GLY A 332 -9.97 -1.18 -14.21
N PRO A 333 -9.87 -2.29 -13.45
CA PRO A 333 -9.05 -3.44 -13.83
C PRO A 333 -9.47 -4.09 -15.16
N SER A 334 -10.78 -4.11 -15.46
CA SER A 334 -11.29 -4.64 -16.73
C SER A 334 -10.91 -3.75 -17.92
N ALA A 335 -10.94 -2.42 -17.75
CA ALA A 335 -10.46 -1.45 -18.73
C ALA A 335 -8.95 -1.55 -19.00
N MET A 336 -8.17 -1.76 -17.94
CA MET A 336 -6.73 -2.04 -18.06
C MET A 336 -6.47 -3.28 -18.89
N ALA A 337 -7.13 -4.40 -18.56
CA ALA A 337 -6.98 -5.66 -19.27
C ALA A 337 -7.41 -5.55 -20.74
N ALA A 338 -8.42 -4.74 -21.04
CA ALA A 338 -8.87 -4.46 -22.40
C ALA A 338 -7.86 -3.61 -23.22
N GLY A 339 -6.88 -2.98 -22.57
CA GLY A 339 -5.92 -2.09 -23.22
C GLY A 339 -6.50 -0.73 -23.61
N ASP A 340 -7.64 -0.34 -23.03
CA ASP A 340 -8.31 0.93 -23.34
C ASP A 340 -7.71 2.05 -22.47
N GLN A 341 -6.63 2.66 -22.96
CA GLN A 341 -5.91 3.70 -22.22
C GLN A 341 -6.82 4.89 -21.84
N GLY A 342 -7.67 5.34 -22.76
CA GLY A 342 -8.54 6.50 -22.51
C GLY A 342 -9.58 6.20 -21.44
N TRP A 343 -10.16 5.00 -21.44
CA TRP A 343 -11.11 4.58 -20.41
C TRP A 343 -10.43 4.32 -19.07
N THR A 344 -9.27 3.67 -19.08
CA THR A 344 -8.42 3.45 -17.90
C THR A 344 -8.08 4.77 -17.21
N ASP A 345 -7.63 5.78 -17.97
CA ASP A 345 -7.31 7.10 -17.42
C ASP A 345 -8.54 7.84 -16.89
N THR A 346 -9.70 7.64 -17.52
CA THR A 346 -10.97 8.24 -17.08
C THR A 346 -11.40 7.66 -15.73
N ILE A 347 -11.38 6.34 -15.58
CA ILE A 347 -11.70 5.66 -14.32
C ILE A 347 -10.66 6.02 -13.24
N TRP A 348 -9.37 6.01 -13.57
CA TRP A 348 -8.31 6.40 -12.62
C TRP A 348 -8.54 7.78 -11.99
N ASN A 349 -8.95 8.76 -12.79
CA ASN A 349 -9.27 10.10 -12.28
C ASN A 349 -10.58 10.13 -11.48
N TYR A 350 -11.53 9.25 -11.81
CA TYR A 350 -12.79 9.10 -11.10
C TYR A 350 -12.60 8.54 -9.68
N LEU A 351 -11.70 7.58 -9.49
CA LEU A 351 -11.38 7.01 -8.18
C LEU A 351 -11.01 8.08 -7.13
N ALA A 352 -10.48 9.24 -7.55
CA ALA A 352 -10.10 10.33 -6.65
C ALA A 352 -11.30 11.12 -6.09
N THR A 353 -12.52 10.75 -6.50
CA THR A 353 -13.77 11.37 -6.11
C THR A 353 -14.62 10.42 -5.28
N ASN A 354 -15.60 10.95 -4.57
CA ASN A 354 -16.69 10.17 -3.99
C ASN A 354 -17.99 10.95 -4.24
N PRO A 355 -18.58 10.82 -5.44
CA PRO A 355 -19.67 11.69 -5.87
C PRO A 355 -21.01 11.35 -5.20
N PHE A 356 -21.15 10.15 -4.65
CA PHE A 356 -22.39 9.64 -4.07
C PHE A 356 -22.37 9.60 -2.55
N GLY A 357 -21.20 9.78 -1.93
CA GLY A 357 -21.02 9.76 -0.49
C GLY A 357 -21.02 8.34 0.08
N ASP A 358 -20.60 7.35 -0.71
CA ASP A 358 -20.55 5.95 -0.31
C ASP A 358 -19.50 5.76 0.79
N ALA A 359 -19.70 4.77 1.65
CA ALA A 359 -18.90 4.60 2.84
C ALA A 359 -17.98 3.38 2.75
N TYR A 360 -18.14 2.38 3.62
CA TYR A 360 -17.16 1.31 3.79
C TYR A 360 -16.93 0.54 2.49
N PHE A 361 -17.99 0.08 1.84
CA PHE A 361 -17.91 -0.80 0.68
C PHE A 361 -17.29 -0.07 -0.50
N GLY A 362 -17.86 1.08 -0.89
CA GLY A 362 -17.35 1.95 -1.96
C GLY A 362 -15.88 2.32 -1.76
N GLU A 363 -15.51 2.85 -0.59
CA GLU A 363 -14.15 3.32 -0.32
C GLU A 363 -13.13 2.17 -0.17
N THR A 364 -13.58 0.96 0.21
CA THR A 364 -12.71 -0.23 0.29
C THR A 364 -12.49 -0.84 -1.09
N ILE A 365 -13.53 -0.95 -1.93
CA ILE A 365 -13.38 -1.37 -3.33
C ILE A 365 -12.46 -0.41 -4.07
N LYS A 366 -12.68 0.90 -3.90
CA LYS A 366 -11.79 1.95 -4.41
C LYS A 366 -10.34 1.77 -4.00
N MET A 367 -10.08 1.43 -2.73
CA MET A 367 -8.74 1.16 -2.22
C MET A 367 -8.08 -0.02 -2.94
N ILE A 368 -8.79 -1.15 -3.07
CA ILE A 368 -8.28 -2.35 -3.76
C ILE A 368 -8.03 -2.04 -5.25
N VAL A 369 -8.97 -1.37 -5.91
CA VAL A 369 -8.85 -0.95 -7.31
C VAL A 369 -7.66 0.00 -7.50
N TYR A 370 -7.43 0.94 -6.58
CA TYR A 370 -6.26 1.82 -6.62
C TYR A 370 -4.95 1.02 -6.63
N ILE A 371 -4.79 0.05 -5.72
CA ILE A 371 -3.58 -0.81 -5.64
C ILE A 371 -3.36 -1.54 -6.98
N VAL A 372 -4.42 -2.13 -7.54
CA VAL A 372 -4.35 -2.85 -8.83
C VAL A 372 -4.00 -1.88 -9.97
N MET A 373 -4.69 -0.75 -10.09
CA MET A 373 -4.48 0.19 -11.20
C MET A 373 -3.12 0.90 -11.12
N ALA A 374 -2.59 1.14 -9.92
CA ALA A 374 -1.23 1.64 -9.72
C ALA A 374 -0.16 0.60 -10.09
N GLY A 375 -0.55 -0.67 -10.16
CA GLY A 375 0.34 -1.80 -10.36
C GLY A 375 1.16 -2.09 -9.10
N ASP A 376 0.56 -1.95 -7.93
CA ASP A 376 1.16 -2.28 -6.64
C ASP A 376 0.60 -3.57 -6.05
N TYR A 377 -0.36 -4.19 -6.73
CA TYR A 377 -0.85 -5.52 -6.39
C TYR A 377 0.12 -6.59 -6.93
N TRP A 378 0.82 -7.28 -6.03
CA TRP A 378 1.67 -8.44 -6.33
C TRP A 378 0.98 -9.73 -5.91
N ALA A 379 1.07 -10.76 -6.76
CA ALA A 379 0.51 -12.07 -6.48
C ALA A 379 1.59 -13.00 -5.86
N PRO A 380 1.32 -13.67 -4.73
CA PRO A 380 2.28 -14.51 -4.01
C PRO A 380 2.65 -15.82 -4.75
N GLY A 381 2.04 -16.10 -5.90
CA GLY A 381 2.28 -17.27 -6.76
C GLY A 381 3.18 -17.02 -7.97
N ASP A 382 3.51 -15.77 -8.31
CA ASP A 382 4.41 -15.47 -9.44
C ASP A 382 5.88 -15.65 -9.01
N SER A 383 6.57 -16.63 -9.61
CA SER A 383 7.96 -17.01 -9.32
C SER A 383 9.03 -15.99 -9.76
N SER A 384 8.65 -14.77 -10.13
CA SER A 384 9.59 -13.71 -10.51
C SER A 384 10.08 -12.94 -9.29
N SER A 385 11.01 -13.55 -8.55
CA SER A 385 11.91 -12.81 -7.66
C SER A 385 12.92 -12.03 -8.51
N PRO A 386 13.12 -10.71 -8.32
CA PRO A 386 14.22 -10.01 -8.96
C PRO A 386 15.55 -10.52 -8.36
N THR A 387 16.30 -11.28 -9.15
CA THR A 387 17.62 -11.79 -8.78
C THR A 387 18.66 -10.66 -8.81
N PRO A 388 19.42 -10.37 -7.75
CA PRO A 388 20.53 -9.44 -7.80
C PRO A 388 21.69 -10.08 -8.58
N THR A 389 22.14 -9.43 -9.66
CA THR A 389 23.30 -9.88 -10.45
C THR A 389 24.59 -9.38 -9.79
N PRO A 390 25.54 -10.24 -9.38
CA PRO A 390 26.81 -9.79 -8.83
C PRO A 390 27.84 -9.51 -9.93
N THR A 391 28.48 -8.35 -9.92
CA THR A 391 29.61 -8.05 -10.82
C THR A 391 30.94 -8.19 -10.09
N THR A 392 31.82 -9.03 -10.62
CA THR A 392 33.19 -9.27 -10.15
C THR A 392 34.13 -8.14 -10.59
N SER A 393 34.98 -7.65 -9.68
CA SER A 393 35.99 -6.63 -9.97
C SER A 393 37.38 -7.25 -10.09
N SER A 394 38.01 -7.10 -11.26
CA SER A 394 39.39 -7.51 -11.55
C SER A 394 40.33 -6.33 -11.32
N GLY A 395 41.19 -6.43 -10.31
CA GLY A 395 42.20 -5.41 -9.98
C GLY A 395 43.43 -5.46 -10.89
N THR A 396 44.10 -4.32 -11.08
CA THR A 396 45.48 -4.21 -11.58
C THR A 396 46.09 -2.89 -11.06
N PRO A 397 47.41 -2.83 -10.75
CA PRO A 397 47.93 -2.03 -9.65
C PRO A 397 48.57 -0.69 -10.03
N THR A 398 48.67 0.16 -9.02
CA THR A 398 49.33 1.47 -8.95
C THR A 398 50.85 1.44 -9.24
N PRO A 399 51.40 2.46 -9.92
CA PRO A 399 52.79 2.88 -9.73
C PRO A 399 52.91 4.28 -9.09
N THR A 400 53.87 4.38 -8.17
CA THR A 400 54.34 5.57 -7.43
C THR A 400 55.22 6.48 -8.32
N PRO A 401 55.25 7.81 -8.10
CA PRO A 401 55.76 8.79 -9.08
C PRO A 401 57.26 9.10 -8.92
N THR A 402 57.88 9.60 -9.99
CA THR A 402 59.18 10.31 -9.90
C THR A 402 59.07 11.68 -10.57
N ASP A 403 59.49 12.67 -9.79
CA ASP A 403 59.45 14.11 -9.99
C ASP A 403 60.56 14.61 -10.94
N SER A 404 60.32 15.73 -11.63
CA SER A 404 61.26 16.85 -11.85
C SER A 404 60.95 17.66 -13.13
N THR A 405 60.49 18.91 -12.97
CA THR A 405 60.95 20.12 -13.71
C THR A 405 60.21 21.41 -13.22
N PRO A 406 60.81 22.62 -13.36
CA PRO A 406 60.66 23.79 -12.47
C PRO A 406 59.57 24.82 -12.90
N PRO A 407 59.34 25.90 -12.11
CA PRO A 407 58.04 26.55 -12.00
C PRO A 407 57.80 27.66 -13.04
N PRO A 408 56.54 27.87 -13.46
CA PRO A 408 56.08 29.11 -14.07
C PRO A 408 55.40 30.04 -13.02
N PRO A 409 55.08 31.29 -13.38
CA PRO A 409 54.98 32.48 -12.51
C PRO A 409 53.73 32.47 -11.58
N PRO A 410 53.54 33.42 -10.63
CA PRO A 410 52.42 33.36 -9.70
C PRO A 410 51.10 33.47 -10.46
N THR A 411 50.47 32.32 -10.69
CA THR A 411 49.14 32.20 -11.22
C THR A 411 48.17 32.36 -10.07
N SER A 412 47.21 33.27 -10.26
CA SER A 412 45.99 33.43 -9.47
C SER A 412 45.56 32.11 -8.85
N THR A 413 45.30 32.11 -7.54
CA THR A 413 44.64 31.03 -6.83
C THR A 413 43.58 30.42 -7.75
N PRO A 414 43.63 29.11 -8.05
CA PRO A 414 42.59 28.48 -8.84
C PRO A 414 41.25 28.88 -8.21
N PRO A 415 40.24 29.28 -9.01
CA PRO A 415 38.90 29.41 -8.47
C PRO A 415 38.62 28.11 -7.69
N PRO A 416 38.00 28.20 -6.50
CA PRO A 416 37.57 26.98 -5.82
C PRO A 416 36.85 26.10 -6.86
N PRO A 417 37.11 24.78 -6.87
CA PRO A 417 36.45 23.89 -7.82
C PRO A 417 34.97 24.25 -7.84
N PRO A 418 34.35 24.42 -9.02
CA PRO A 418 32.96 24.87 -9.10
C PRO A 418 32.12 23.97 -8.19
N SER A 419 31.41 24.61 -7.26
CA SER A 419 30.49 23.92 -6.35
C SER A 419 29.62 22.99 -7.19
N ALA A 420 29.54 21.71 -6.80
CA ALA A 420 28.71 20.74 -7.52
C ALA A 420 27.25 21.18 -7.59
N ILE A 421 26.82 21.93 -6.58
CA ILE A 421 25.56 22.65 -6.58
C ILE A 421 25.77 24.00 -7.27
N VAL A 422 25.10 24.17 -8.40
CA VAL A 422 24.99 25.44 -9.12
C VAL A 422 24.05 26.34 -8.33
N ASN A 423 24.53 27.53 -7.96
CA ASN A 423 23.72 28.54 -7.27
C ASN A 423 23.02 28.00 -6.00
N GLY A 424 23.75 27.27 -5.15
CA GLY A 424 23.19 26.65 -3.95
C GLY A 424 22.73 27.63 -2.85
N GLY A 425 23.30 28.83 -2.82
CA GLY A 425 22.85 29.94 -1.98
C GLY A 425 21.97 30.96 -2.72
N PHE A 426 21.50 30.66 -3.93
CA PHE A 426 20.57 31.51 -4.71
C PHE A 426 21.06 32.94 -5.04
N GLU A 427 22.36 33.21 -4.88
CA GLU A 427 22.99 34.52 -5.04
C GLU A 427 23.01 35.10 -6.47
N THR A 428 22.64 34.32 -7.48
CA THR A 428 22.41 34.87 -8.83
C THR A 428 21.17 35.75 -8.91
N GLY A 429 20.31 35.74 -7.87
CA GLY A 429 19.06 36.49 -7.85
C GLY A 429 17.94 35.81 -8.67
N ASP A 430 18.19 34.60 -9.16
CA ASP A 430 17.25 33.79 -9.94
C ASP A 430 17.39 32.29 -9.62
N PHE A 431 16.63 31.46 -10.33
CA PHE A 431 16.63 29.99 -10.18
C PHE A 431 17.67 29.30 -11.06
N THR A 432 18.77 29.96 -11.44
CA THR A 432 19.81 29.35 -12.28
C THR A 432 20.26 28.02 -11.68
N GLY A 433 20.17 26.94 -12.45
CA GLY A 433 20.53 25.58 -12.02
C GLY A 433 19.42 24.82 -11.28
N TRP A 434 18.28 25.45 -10.97
CA TRP A 434 17.18 24.85 -10.22
C TRP A 434 15.90 24.73 -11.07
N THR A 435 15.27 23.55 -11.03
CA THR A 435 13.91 23.36 -11.55
C THR A 435 12.91 23.76 -10.48
N ARG A 436 11.81 24.41 -10.86
CA ARG A 436 10.82 24.92 -9.90
C ARG A 436 9.38 24.63 -10.31
N THR A 437 8.52 24.42 -9.32
CA THR A 437 7.06 24.27 -9.49
C THR A 437 6.33 24.97 -8.34
N GLY A 438 5.08 25.38 -8.56
CA GLY A 438 4.28 26.07 -7.54
C GLY A 438 4.72 27.50 -7.30
N THR A 439 4.36 28.04 -6.13
CA THR A 439 4.61 29.43 -5.73
C THR A 439 6.04 29.56 -5.21
N THR A 440 6.92 30.11 -6.04
CA THR A 440 8.35 30.21 -5.72
C THR A 440 8.90 31.60 -6.08
N ALA A 441 9.74 32.14 -5.21
CA ALA A 441 10.42 33.42 -5.39
C ALA A 441 11.88 33.35 -4.92
N ILE A 442 12.72 34.25 -5.42
CA ILE A 442 13.99 34.58 -4.77
C ILE A 442 13.75 35.80 -3.88
N THR A 443 14.17 35.73 -2.63
CA THR A 443 13.96 36.78 -1.64
C THR A 443 15.29 37.36 -1.17
N THR A 444 15.30 38.66 -0.86
CA THR A 444 16.42 39.36 -0.21
C THR A 444 16.14 39.65 1.26
N SER A 445 14.98 39.24 1.77
CA SER A 445 14.55 39.44 3.16
C SER A 445 14.62 38.13 3.94
N THR A 446 15.28 38.17 5.10
CA THR A 446 15.48 37.02 5.98
C THR A 446 16.26 35.91 5.27
N VAL A 447 17.51 36.21 4.88
CA VAL A 447 18.46 35.26 4.26
C VAL A 447 19.42 34.71 5.31
N HIS A 448 19.93 33.49 5.12
CA HIS A 448 20.85 32.87 6.09
C HIS A 448 22.27 33.43 5.90
N SER A 449 22.73 33.48 4.66
CA SER A 449 23.99 34.11 4.27
C SER A 449 23.82 34.88 2.97
N GLY A 450 24.83 35.66 2.57
CA GLY A 450 24.78 36.42 1.32
C GLY A 450 23.66 37.46 1.24
N THR A 451 23.02 37.57 0.07
CA THR A 451 21.98 38.57 -0.26
C THR A 451 20.66 37.93 -0.62
N HIS A 452 20.64 36.66 -1.05
CA HIS A 452 19.45 36.01 -1.59
C HIS A 452 19.20 34.66 -0.89
N ALA A 453 17.94 34.25 -0.84
CA ALA A 453 17.53 32.90 -0.49
C ALA A 453 16.34 32.50 -1.38
N VAL A 454 16.03 31.20 -1.48
CA VAL A 454 14.78 30.77 -2.13
C VAL A 454 13.64 30.81 -1.12
N LEU A 455 12.50 31.31 -1.54
CA LEU A 455 11.21 31.26 -0.84
C LEU A 455 10.28 30.31 -1.59
N LEU A 456 9.81 29.28 -0.90
CA LEU A 456 8.78 28.35 -1.38
C LEU A 456 7.50 28.60 -0.57
N GLY A 457 6.36 28.69 -1.25
CA GLY A 457 5.12 29.18 -0.66
C GLY A 457 5.06 30.71 -0.68
N SER A 458 4.15 31.29 0.10
CA SER A 458 4.08 32.74 0.27
C SER A 458 3.36 33.12 1.55
N THR A 459 3.42 34.38 1.94
CA THR A 459 2.63 34.90 3.09
C THR A 459 1.13 35.01 2.79
N ASN A 460 0.71 34.72 1.55
CA ASN A 460 -0.68 34.44 1.22
C ASN A 460 -0.84 32.92 1.06
N PRO A 461 -1.99 32.36 1.46
CA PRO A 461 -2.22 30.92 1.33
C PRO A 461 -2.04 30.46 -0.12
N THR A 462 -1.49 29.27 -0.30
CA THR A 462 -1.26 28.65 -1.61
C THR A 462 -1.77 27.23 -1.59
N ASN A 463 -2.27 26.69 -2.70
CA ASN A 463 -2.80 25.31 -2.68
C ASN A 463 -1.76 24.32 -3.22
N GLY A 464 -1.22 23.49 -2.33
CA GLY A 464 -0.31 22.40 -2.62
C GLY A 464 1.16 22.79 -2.59
N ASP A 465 1.98 21.98 -3.28
CA ASP A 465 3.43 22.06 -3.16
C ASP A 465 4.08 23.17 -3.97
N SER A 466 4.91 23.95 -3.30
CA SER A 466 5.92 24.82 -3.90
C SER A 466 7.30 24.19 -3.74
N LYS A 467 8.03 24.00 -4.86
CA LYS A 467 9.24 23.16 -4.89
C LYS A 467 10.37 23.78 -5.69
N VAL A 468 11.60 23.51 -5.26
CA VAL A 468 12.79 23.59 -6.12
C VAL A 468 13.60 22.30 -6.06
N SER A 469 14.20 21.90 -7.18
CA SER A 469 15.08 20.75 -7.25
C SER A 469 16.30 20.97 -8.14
N GLN A 470 17.40 20.31 -7.79
CA GLN A 470 18.61 20.28 -8.60
C GLN A 470 19.27 18.91 -8.55
N THR A 471 19.73 18.45 -9.71
CA THR A 471 20.56 17.26 -9.84
C THR A 471 22.03 17.66 -9.89
N PHE A 472 22.87 16.99 -9.08
CA PHE A 472 24.31 17.19 -9.02
C PHE A 472 25.05 15.86 -8.88
N THR A 473 26.32 15.81 -9.24
CA THR A 473 27.19 14.66 -8.93
C THR A 473 28.07 15.00 -7.74
N ALA A 474 28.06 14.17 -6.70
CA ALA A 474 28.88 14.36 -5.51
C ALA A 474 30.38 14.35 -5.90
N PRO A 475 31.14 15.43 -5.63
CA PRO A 475 32.56 15.47 -5.97
C PRO A 475 33.37 14.39 -5.26
N ALA A 476 34.54 14.08 -5.82
CA ALA A 476 35.50 13.19 -5.16
C ALA A 476 35.86 13.73 -3.76
N GLY A 477 35.71 12.89 -2.73
CA GLY A 477 35.98 13.25 -1.34
C GLY A 477 34.82 13.87 -0.58
N SER A 478 33.72 14.23 -1.26
CA SER A 478 32.52 14.73 -0.58
C SER A 478 31.74 13.59 0.08
N THR A 479 31.31 13.82 1.32
CA THR A 479 30.61 12.82 2.14
C THR A 479 29.30 13.34 2.70
N THR A 480 29.02 14.64 2.56
CA THR A 480 27.81 15.26 3.11
C THR A 480 27.19 16.25 2.12
N VAL A 481 25.86 16.24 2.00
CA VAL A 481 25.08 17.38 1.48
C VAL A 481 24.41 18.09 2.65
N SER A 482 24.36 19.41 2.62
CA SER A 482 23.66 20.21 3.63
C SER A 482 22.94 21.39 3.02
N PHE A 483 21.91 21.87 3.73
CA PHE A 483 21.21 23.12 3.43
C PHE A 483 20.66 23.68 4.74
N TYR A 484 20.26 24.95 4.72
CA TYR A 484 19.55 25.59 5.82
C TYR A 484 18.11 25.83 5.43
N TYR A 485 17.19 25.71 6.39
CA TYR A 485 15.78 26.04 6.19
C TYR A 485 15.24 26.91 7.33
N LEU A 486 14.25 27.73 6.99
CA LEU A 486 13.48 28.53 7.92
C LEU A 486 12.01 28.44 7.50
N VAL A 487 11.24 27.62 8.22
CA VAL A 487 9.80 27.45 7.99
C VAL A 487 9.00 28.40 8.88
N HIS A 488 7.99 29.04 8.28
CA HIS A 488 6.90 29.72 8.96
C HIS A 488 5.63 28.94 8.67
N CYS A 489 5.23 28.09 9.61
CA CYS A 489 4.02 27.28 9.51
C CYS A 489 3.19 27.51 10.78
N PRO A 490 2.15 28.35 10.73
CA PRO A 490 1.28 28.65 11.87
C PRO A 490 0.17 27.61 12.10
N ASP A 491 0.06 26.61 11.23
CA ASP A 491 -0.95 25.55 11.28
C ASP A 491 -0.41 24.23 11.90
N ASP A 492 -1.01 23.09 11.57
CA ASP A 492 -0.60 21.74 11.95
C ASP A 492 0.15 21.03 10.81
N VAL A 493 1.11 20.16 11.17
CA VAL A 493 1.92 19.39 10.21
C VAL A 493 1.12 18.41 9.34
N THR A 494 -0.13 18.14 9.73
CA THR A 494 -1.12 17.38 8.95
C THR A 494 -1.51 18.10 7.66
N TYR A 495 -1.53 19.42 7.70
CA TYR A 495 -2.12 20.31 6.72
C TYR A 495 -1.04 21.05 5.92
N ASP A 496 -0.06 21.61 6.63
CA ASP A 496 1.00 22.43 6.07
C ASP A 496 2.38 21.92 6.52
N TRP A 497 3.41 22.03 5.68
CA TRP A 497 4.77 21.62 6.09
C TRP A 497 5.90 22.07 5.17
N ALA A 498 7.09 22.20 5.74
CA ALA A 498 8.35 22.09 5.03
C ALA A 498 8.81 20.63 4.96
N THR A 499 9.40 20.20 3.84
CA THR A 499 10.08 18.89 3.74
C THR A 499 11.20 18.94 2.70
N ALA A 500 12.12 17.99 2.74
CA ALA A 500 13.14 17.84 1.70
C ALA A 500 13.51 16.39 1.48
N THR A 501 13.74 16.02 0.22
CA THR A 501 14.16 14.68 -0.18
C THR A 501 15.45 14.72 -0.98
N LEU A 502 16.27 13.69 -0.81
CA LEU A 502 17.49 13.47 -1.58
C LEU A 502 17.38 12.12 -2.27
N LYS A 503 17.30 12.13 -3.60
CA LYS A 503 17.34 10.93 -4.41
C LYS A 503 18.76 10.67 -4.87
N ASP A 504 19.33 9.54 -4.52
CA ASP A 504 20.52 8.99 -5.16
C ASP A 504 20.09 8.39 -6.51
N ASN A 505 20.41 9.07 -7.60
CA ASN A 505 20.11 8.62 -8.96
C ASN A 505 21.02 7.47 -9.41
N THR A 506 22.19 7.28 -8.76
CA THR A 506 23.06 6.13 -9.07
C THR A 506 22.45 4.85 -8.53
N THR A 507 22.00 4.87 -7.27
CA THR A 507 21.41 3.68 -6.62
C THR A 507 19.90 3.59 -6.79
N GLY A 508 19.25 4.68 -7.22
CA GLY A 508 17.79 4.81 -7.34
C GLY A 508 17.07 5.06 -6.01
N THR A 509 17.79 5.13 -4.88
CA THR A 509 17.20 5.28 -3.55
C THR A 509 16.82 6.73 -3.26
N THR A 510 15.74 6.95 -2.51
CA THR A 510 15.34 8.29 -2.05
C THR A 510 15.19 8.30 -0.55
N VAL A 511 15.74 9.32 0.09
CA VAL A 511 15.64 9.54 1.53
C VAL A 511 15.01 10.89 1.83
N THR A 512 14.17 10.95 2.87
CA THR A 512 13.66 12.21 3.40
C THR A 512 14.71 12.80 4.34
N VAL A 513 15.38 13.85 3.89
CA VAL A 513 16.48 14.50 4.63
C VAL A 513 15.97 15.56 5.60
N LEU A 514 14.78 16.10 5.37
CA LEU A 514 14.00 16.89 6.32
C LEU A 514 12.59 16.31 6.36
N GLY A 515 12.20 15.70 7.48
CA GLY A 515 10.83 15.23 7.68
C GLY A 515 9.82 16.39 7.62
N ARG A 516 8.54 16.08 7.39
CA ARG A 516 7.48 17.09 7.40
C ARG A 516 7.56 17.88 8.70
N THR A 517 7.74 19.18 8.56
CA THR A 517 7.96 20.09 9.66
C THR A 517 7.01 21.26 9.52
N CYS A 518 6.09 21.40 10.45
CA CYS A 518 5.30 22.61 10.64
C CYS A 518 5.69 23.24 11.96
N ASN A 519 6.47 24.32 11.90
CA ASN A 519 6.90 25.07 13.06
C ASN A 519 7.02 26.56 12.69
N LEU A 520 7.04 27.40 13.72
CA LEU A 520 7.37 28.83 13.60
C LEU A 520 8.86 29.04 13.93
N ASN A 521 9.75 28.69 12.99
CA ASN A 521 11.18 28.91 13.21
C ASN A 521 11.48 30.41 13.28
N THR A 522 12.32 30.81 14.25
CA THR A 522 12.80 32.20 14.39
C THR A 522 14.24 32.39 13.91
N SER A 523 14.90 31.29 13.55
CA SER A 523 16.25 31.25 12.97
C SER A 523 16.39 30.03 12.05
N TYR A 524 17.28 30.14 11.07
CA TYR A 524 17.59 29.04 10.15
C TYR A 524 18.15 27.83 10.90
N THR A 525 17.73 26.64 10.48
CA THR A 525 18.19 25.36 11.00
C THR A 525 18.95 24.61 9.90
N LYS A 526 20.13 24.08 10.24
CA LYS A 526 20.92 23.27 9.31
C LYS A 526 20.38 21.85 9.23
N VAL A 527 20.20 21.34 8.02
CA VAL A 527 19.97 19.92 7.71
C VAL A 527 21.22 19.39 7.00
N SER A 528 21.62 18.16 7.31
CA SER A 528 22.76 17.51 6.66
C SER A 528 22.48 16.02 6.49
N HIS A 529 22.92 15.46 5.38
CA HIS A 529 22.76 14.04 5.08
C HIS A 529 24.02 13.46 4.43
N ALA A 530 24.32 12.20 4.73
CA ALA A 530 25.47 11.53 4.15
C ALA A 530 25.26 11.25 2.66
N ILE A 531 26.31 11.39 1.86
CA ILE A 531 26.33 11.07 0.43
C ILE A 531 27.59 10.28 0.09
N THR A 532 27.55 9.55 -1.01
CA THR A 532 28.70 8.82 -1.55
C THR A 532 29.35 9.64 -2.65
N ALA A 533 30.66 9.89 -2.53
CA ALA A 533 31.43 10.57 -3.58
C ALA A 533 31.32 9.82 -4.92
N GLY A 534 31.06 10.57 -5.99
CA GLY A 534 30.87 10.03 -7.34
C GLY A 534 29.42 9.72 -7.70
N ASP A 535 28.51 9.62 -6.73
CA ASP A 535 27.09 9.36 -7.01
C ASP A 535 26.36 10.62 -7.50
N SER A 536 25.38 10.40 -8.37
CA SER A 536 24.48 11.46 -8.85
C SER A 536 23.31 11.58 -7.89
N TYR A 537 23.00 12.78 -7.41
CA TYR A 537 21.91 13.06 -6.49
C TYR A 537 20.95 14.09 -7.06
N THR A 538 19.67 13.98 -6.73
CA THR A 538 18.66 15.03 -6.93
C THR A 538 18.12 15.46 -5.58
N LEU A 539 18.45 16.68 -5.15
CA LEU A 539 17.88 17.30 -3.94
C LEU A 539 16.60 18.05 -4.31
N THR A 540 15.52 17.83 -3.56
CA THR A 540 14.26 18.55 -3.70
C THR A 540 13.87 19.19 -2.37
N LEU A 541 13.63 20.50 -2.39
CA LEU A 541 13.19 21.31 -1.25
C LEU A 541 11.72 21.68 -1.47
N VAL A 542 10.88 21.60 -0.44
CA VAL A 542 9.42 21.69 -0.58
C VAL A 542 8.80 22.48 0.56
N ASN A 543 7.83 23.33 0.20
CA ASN A 543 6.82 23.88 1.10
C ASN A 543 5.43 23.40 0.64
N HIS A 544 4.60 22.97 1.56
CA HIS A 544 3.20 22.65 1.34
C HIS A 544 2.31 23.61 2.15
N ASP A 545 1.23 24.04 1.53
CA ASP A 545 0.18 24.88 2.11
C ASP A 545 -1.17 24.38 1.58
N GLU A 546 -2.21 24.35 2.40
CA GLU A 546 -3.53 23.84 2.03
C GLU A 546 -4.51 24.92 1.54
N ASN A 547 -4.04 26.16 1.41
CA ASN A 547 -4.79 27.34 0.99
C ASN A 547 -5.87 27.78 2.00
N ASN A 548 -5.66 27.55 3.30
CA ASN A 548 -6.56 28.03 4.34
C ASN A 548 -6.32 29.54 4.61
N PRO A 549 -7.37 30.38 4.69
CA PRO A 549 -7.18 31.81 4.96
C PRO A 549 -6.76 32.11 6.40
N GLY A 550 -5.52 32.60 6.56
CA GLY A 550 -5.03 33.18 7.82
C GLY A 550 -3.84 32.46 8.44
N ASP A 551 -3.41 31.36 7.84
CA ASP A 551 -2.37 30.46 8.33
C ASP A 551 -1.38 30.04 7.23
N ALA A 552 -1.18 30.91 6.23
CA ALA A 552 -0.27 30.64 5.12
C ALA A 552 1.12 30.18 5.59
N THR A 553 1.58 29.08 5.00
CA THR A 553 2.87 28.46 5.26
C THR A 553 3.87 28.79 4.16
N ASP A 554 5.02 29.33 4.57
CA ASP A 554 6.14 29.60 3.69
C ASP A 554 7.46 29.11 4.28
N THR A 555 8.36 28.66 3.40
CA THR A 555 9.66 28.12 3.81
C THR A 555 10.76 28.74 2.98
N ARG A 556 11.76 29.30 3.67
CA ARG A 556 13.00 29.72 3.04
C ARG A 556 14.03 28.61 3.12
N TYR A 557 14.74 28.38 2.01
CA TYR A 557 15.91 27.52 1.97
C TYR A 557 17.12 28.31 1.49
N ASP A 558 18.29 27.96 2.01
CA ASP A 558 19.53 28.68 1.72
C ASP A 558 20.78 27.80 1.91
N ASP A 559 21.91 28.24 1.38
CA ASP A 559 23.24 27.64 1.53
C ASP A 559 23.28 26.12 1.29
N VAL A 560 22.71 25.68 0.15
CA VAL A 560 22.83 24.29 -0.30
C VAL A 560 24.27 24.03 -0.73
N SER A 561 24.94 23.08 -0.06
CA SER A 561 26.34 22.76 -0.31
C SER A 561 26.64 21.28 -0.19
N VAL A 562 27.70 20.83 -0.86
CA VAL A 562 28.31 19.51 -0.67
C VAL A 562 29.72 19.67 -0.11
N SER A 563 30.12 18.80 0.83
CA SER A 563 31.42 18.84 1.50
C SER A 563 32.04 17.49 1.68
#